data_AF-A0AAV5M537-F1
#
_entry.id   AF-A0AAV5M537-F1
#
_cell.length_a   1.000
_cell.length_b   1.000
_cell.length_c   1.000
_cell.angle_alpha   90.00
_cell.angle_beta   90.00
_cell.angle_gamma   90.00
#
_symmetry.space_group_name_H-M   'P 1'
#
loop_
_entity.id
_entity.type
_entity.pdbx_description
1 polymer ?
#
loop_
_entity_poly.entity_id
_entity_poly.type
_entity_poly.pdbx_seq_one_letter_code
_entity_poly.pdbx_strand_id
1 'polypeptide(L)'
;MQWWWPNPVMLCPIEADELGLTVWDHQRNPRDRLHHMPIITPAYPCMNSSYNVSLSTLHVMMEQFKCGNRMCEEIELNKVQWSALFEPYLFFEAYKNYLQLDMVASDADDLLGWKGWVESRLRQLTLKIERDTNGMLQCHPYPNEYADTSKQFPHCAFFMGLQRKEGVNGQKGQQFDIRGTVEEFRQEIHGYVFWKPGMEIFVSHARRKQLPAFVYPDGYKLPQSSRPLSQQGGRTSEYVTQSQSGSAETN
;
A
#
# COMPACT_ATOMS: atom_id res chain seq x y z
N MET A 1 -5.38 -1.50 17.70
CA MET A 1 -4.62 -0.23 17.80
C MET A 1 -5.60 0.94 17.93
N GLN A 2 -5.39 1.82 18.92
CA GLN A 2 -6.34 2.86 19.36
C GLN A 2 -5.89 4.31 19.07
N TRP A 3 -4.74 4.54 18.42
CA TRP A 3 -4.27 5.90 18.19
C TRP A 3 -5.17 6.65 17.18
N TRP A 4 -5.59 7.85 17.56
CA TRP A 4 -6.48 8.70 16.77
C TRP A 4 -5.67 9.64 15.89
N TRP A 5 -5.26 9.16 14.71
CA TRP A 5 -4.66 10.02 13.69
C TRP A 5 -5.65 11.10 13.22
N PRO A 6 -5.21 12.35 12.98
CA PRO A 6 -3.82 12.81 12.88
C PRO A 6 -3.25 13.42 14.18
N ASN A 7 -3.71 13.03 15.37
CA ASN A 7 -3.10 13.53 16.61
C ASN A 7 -1.59 13.21 16.64
N PRO A 8 -0.71 14.19 16.93
CA PRO A 8 0.72 13.99 16.85
C PRO A 8 1.25 13.12 17.98
N VAL A 9 2.17 12.23 17.64
CA VAL A 9 3.00 11.53 18.62
C VAL A 9 4.13 12.47 19.01
N MET A 10 4.22 12.82 20.30
CA MET A 10 5.22 13.72 20.85
C MET A 10 5.87 13.08 22.08
N LEU A 11 7.20 13.20 22.20
CA LEU A 11 7.96 12.70 23.35
C LEU A 11 8.14 13.77 24.44
N CYS A 12 8.15 15.04 24.03
CA CYS A 12 8.21 16.23 24.89
C CYS A 12 7.30 17.33 24.30
N PRO A 13 6.95 18.36 25.09
CA PRO A 13 6.28 19.54 24.57
C PRO A 13 7.12 20.22 23.47
N ILE A 14 6.43 20.83 22.51
CA ILE A 14 7.08 21.63 21.47
C ILE A 14 7.48 22.97 22.09
N GLU A 15 8.79 23.16 22.27
CA GLU A 15 9.36 24.41 22.79
C GLU A 15 9.67 25.36 21.62
N ALA A 16 9.30 26.62 21.78
CA ALA A 16 9.71 27.69 20.88
C ALA A 16 11.00 28.31 21.42
N ASP A 17 12.09 28.14 20.67
CA ASP A 17 13.41 28.69 21.03
C ASP A 17 13.69 30.03 20.32
N GLU A 18 14.64 30.80 20.85
CA GLU A 18 14.96 32.20 20.50
C GLU A 18 15.50 32.37 19.07
N LEU A 19 15.97 31.29 18.43
CA LEU A 19 16.57 31.31 17.11
C LEU A 19 15.57 31.58 15.97
N GLY A 20 14.26 31.60 16.26
CA GLY A 20 13.23 31.95 15.28
C GLY A 20 13.07 30.96 14.11
N LEU A 21 13.62 29.75 14.24
CA LEU A 21 13.45 28.70 13.24
C LEU A 21 11.99 28.21 13.18
N THR A 22 11.58 27.71 12.02
CA THR A 22 10.24 27.15 11.86
C THR A 22 10.12 25.84 12.61
N VAL A 23 9.10 25.73 13.45
CA VAL A 23 8.77 24.53 14.23
C VAL A 23 7.41 24.01 13.74
N TRP A 24 7.23 22.69 13.78
CA TRP A 24 5.98 22.05 13.41
C TRP A 24 4.82 22.57 14.26
N ASP A 25 3.78 23.10 13.61
CA ASP A 25 2.60 23.63 14.27
C ASP A 25 1.37 23.55 13.34
N HIS A 26 0.49 22.59 13.62
CA HIS A 26 -0.73 22.38 12.83
C HIS A 26 -1.77 23.52 12.94
N GLN A 27 -1.69 24.34 14.00
CA GLN A 27 -2.60 25.47 14.20
C GLN A 27 -2.17 26.64 13.35
N ARG A 28 -0.86 26.94 13.33
CA ARG A 28 -0.28 28.10 12.65
C ARG A 28 0.07 27.84 11.19
N ASN A 29 0.53 26.64 10.84
CA ASN A 29 1.00 26.31 9.50
C ASN A 29 -0.02 25.43 8.74
N PRO A 30 -0.61 25.93 7.64
CA PRO A 30 -1.55 25.15 6.82
C PRO A 30 -0.93 23.86 6.25
N ARG A 31 0.38 23.82 6.00
CA ARG A 31 1.05 22.62 5.48
C ARG A 31 1.08 21.51 6.52
N ASP A 32 1.36 21.86 7.77
CA ASP A 32 1.43 20.91 8.88
C ASP A 32 0.07 20.30 9.22
N ARG A 33 -1.02 21.05 8.96
CA ARG A 33 -2.40 20.59 9.12
C ARG A 33 -2.77 19.45 8.16
N LEU A 34 -2.07 19.31 7.05
CA LEU A 34 -2.31 18.26 6.06
C LEU A 34 -1.59 16.95 6.41
N HIS A 35 -0.78 16.90 7.47
CA HIS A 35 -0.07 15.68 7.86
C HIS A 35 -1.02 14.61 8.39
N HIS A 36 -0.91 13.39 7.84
CA HIS A 36 -1.82 12.29 8.18
C HIS A 36 -1.39 11.49 9.42
N MET A 37 -0.08 11.40 9.67
CA MET A 37 0.48 10.60 10.76
C MET A 37 1.67 11.30 11.43
N PRO A 38 1.48 12.47 12.07
CA PRO A 38 2.61 13.27 12.55
C PRO A 38 3.35 12.59 13.73
N ILE A 39 4.65 12.39 13.57
CA ILE A 39 5.58 11.90 14.60
C ILE A 39 6.68 12.95 14.75
N ILE A 40 6.65 13.66 15.87
CA ILE A 40 7.41 14.90 16.05
C ILE A 40 8.78 14.61 16.66
N THR A 41 9.84 15.16 16.06
CA THR A 41 11.19 15.08 16.60
C THR A 41 11.30 15.89 17.89
N PRO A 42 11.97 15.37 18.95
CA PRO A 42 11.98 16.01 20.25
C PRO A 42 12.93 17.21 20.34
N ALA A 43 13.97 17.26 19.51
CA ALA A 43 14.96 18.33 19.52
C ALA A 43 14.50 19.53 18.68
N TYR A 44 14.82 20.74 19.16
CA TYR A 44 14.56 21.98 18.42
C TYR A 44 15.44 22.09 17.16
N PRO A 45 14.90 22.57 16.02
CA PRO A 45 13.48 22.82 15.78
C PRO A 45 12.69 21.51 15.62
N CYS A 46 11.58 21.38 16.35
CA CYS A 46 10.74 20.17 16.27
C CYS A 46 10.09 20.07 14.89
N MET A 47 10.22 18.92 14.23
CA MET A 47 9.74 18.68 12.87
C MET A 47 8.96 17.37 12.80
N ASN A 48 8.08 17.24 11.80
CA ASN A 48 7.42 15.97 11.53
C ASN A 48 8.36 15.02 10.77
N SER A 49 8.78 13.93 11.41
CA SER A 49 9.63 12.89 10.79
C SER A 49 8.90 12.03 9.74
N SER A 50 7.57 11.96 9.81
CA SER A 50 6.69 11.16 8.95
C SER A 50 5.87 12.01 7.98
N TYR A 51 6.39 13.18 7.57
CA TYR A 51 5.72 14.09 6.63
C TYR A 51 5.44 13.47 5.24
N ASN A 52 6.16 12.40 4.91
CA ASN A 52 5.99 11.68 3.65
C ASN A 52 4.79 10.73 3.62
N VAL A 53 4.14 10.48 4.77
CA VAL A 53 2.98 9.59 4.85
C VAL A 53 1.79 10.16 4.08
N SER A 54 1.30 9.39 3.11
CA SER A 54 0.06 9.59 2.35
C SER A 54 -1.12 8.85 3.00
N LEU A 55 -2.34 9.08 2.51
CA LEU A 55 -3.53 8.32 2.95
C LEU A 55 -3.40 6.82 2.65
N SER A 56 -2.84 6.46 1.49
CA SER A 56 -2.64 5.06 1.09
C SER A 56 -1.62 4.38 1.99
N THR A 57 -0.46 5.01 2.22
CA THR A 57 0.58 4.44 3.10
C THR A 57 0.11 4.37 4.56
N LEU A 58 -0.67 5.36 5.04
CA LEU A 58 -1.27 5.31 6.36
C LEU A 58 -2.22 4.12 6.48
N HIS A 59 -3.06 3.90 5.47
CA HIS A 59 -3.98 2.75 5.48
C HIS A 59 -3.23 1.42 5.58
N VAL A 60 -2.18 1.22 4.78
CA VAL A 60 -1.33 0.02 4.84
C VAL A 60 -0.71 -0.14 6.23
N MET A 61 -0.10 0.91 6.78
CA MET A 61 0.49 0.84 8.12
C MET A 61 -0.55 0.49 9.19
N MET A 62 -1.75 1.07 9.13
CA MET A 62 -2.83 0.76 10.06
C MET A 62 -3.33 -0.68 9.94
N GLU A 63 -3.36 -1.24 8.73
CA GLU A 63 -3.66 -2.67 8.52
C GLU A 63 -2.56 -3.55 9.12
N GLN A 64 -1.30 -3.23 8.87
CA GLN A 64 -0.17 -3.98 9.41
C GLN A 64 -0.10 -3.89 10.94
N PHE A 65 -0.39 -2.75 11.55
CA PHE A 65 -0.48 -2.63 13.01
C PHE A 65 -1.62 -3.48 13.60
N LYS A 66 -2.78 -3.57 12.92
CA LYS A 66 -3.86 -4.47 13.33
C LYS A 66 -3.46 -5.94 13.18
N CYS A 67 -2.75 -6.29 12.12
CA CYS A 67 -2.22 -7.64 11.93
C CYS A 67 -1.22 -8.00 13.05
N GLY A 68 -0.23 -7.14 13.27
CA GLY A 68 0.78 -7.32 14.32
C GLY A 68 0.15 -7.44 15.71
N ASN A 69 -0.84 -6.60 16.04
CA ASN A 69 -1.58 -6.71 17.31
C ASN A 69 -2.24 -8.08 17.49
N ARG A 70 -2.94 -8.60 16.47
CA ARG A 70 -3.53 -9.94 16.53
C ARG A 70 -2.48 -11.03 16.68
N MET A 71 -1.34 -10.89 16.02
CA MET A 71 -0.25 -11.86 16.15
C MET A 71 0.36 -11.82 17.54
N CYS A 72 0.59 -10.63 18.12
CA CYS A 72 1.06 -10.49 19.50
C CYS A 72 0.08 -11.14 20.50
N GLU A 73 -1.23 -10.96 20.33
CA GLU A 73 -2.24 -11.63 21.17
C GLU A 73 -2.11 -13.18 21.10
N GLU A 74 -1.91 -13.74 19.91
CA GLU A 74 -1.72 -15.19 19.74
C GLU A 74 -0.37 -15.69 20.28
N ILE A 75 0.68 -14.86 20.23
CA ILE A 75 1.99 -15.14 20.84
C ILE A 75 1.88 -15.16 22.37
N GLU A 76 1.21 -14.17 22.97
CA GLU A 76 0.97 -14.12 24.42
C GLU A 76 0.19 -15.35 24.92
N LEU A 77 -0.71 -15.87 24.09
CA LEU A 77 -1.44 -17.12 24.34
C LEU A 77 -0.63 -18.40 24.00
N ASN A 78 0.64 -18.28 23.64
CA ASN A 78 1.54 -19.37 23.24
C ASN A 78 1.04 -20.22 22.06
N LYS A 79 0.20 -19.67 21.18
CA LYS A 79 -0.33 -20.40 20.01
C LYS A 79 0.57 -20.32 18.79
N VAL A 80 1.34 -19.25 18.67
CA VAL A 80 2.31 -19.02 17.58
C VAL A 80 3.63 -18.51 18.15
N GLN A 81 4.72 -18.73 17.41
CA GLN A 81 6.07 -18.31 17.81
C GLN A 81 6.37 -16.89 17.32
N TRP A 82 7.33 -16.21 17.96
CA TRP A 82 7.80 -14.87 17.57
C TRP A 82 8.24 -14.78 16.11
N SER A 83 8.76 -15.87 15.53
CA SER A 83 9.16 -15.92 14.11
C SER A 83 8.00 -15.58 13.17
N ALA A 84 6.77 -15.94 13.54
CA ALA A 84 5.59 -15.64 12.72
C ALA A 84 5.41 -14.13 12.51
N LEU A 85 5.66 -13.31 13.55
CA LEU A 85 5.52 -11.85 13.47
C LEU A 85 6.46 -11.22 12.43
N PHE A 86 7.59 -11.87 12.17
CA PHE A 86 8.63 -11.41 11.26
C PHE A 86 8.61 -12.13 9.91
N GLU A 87 7.55 -12.89 9.61
CA GLU A 87 7.40 -13.48 8.28
C GLU A 87 7.34 -12.37 7.20
N PRO A 88 8.05 -12.54 6.07
CA PRO A 88 8.09 -11.52 5.03
C PRO A 88 6.70 -11.19 4.49
N TYR A 89 6.41 -9.90 4.33
CA TYR A 89 5.18 -9.45 3.68
C TYR A 89 5.21 -9.81 2.18
N LEU A 90 4.27 -10.66 1.75
CA LEU A 90 4.15 -11.12 0.37
C LEU A 90 3.53 -10.03 -0.53
N PHE A 91 4.27 -8.95 -0.79
CA PHE A 91 3.79 -7.78 -1.53
C PHE A 91 3.24 -8.13 -2.92
N PHE A 92 3.95 -8.98 -3.67
CA PHE A 92 3.51 -9.43 -5.01
C PHE A 92 2.35 -10.44 -4.98
N GLU A 93 1.85 -10.79 -3.80
CA GLU A 93 0.65 -11.61 -3.60
C GLU A 93 -0.49 -10.84 -2.91
N ALA A 94 -0.21 -9.68 -2.34
CA ALA A 94 -1.20 -8.85 -1.68
C ALA A 94 -2.16 -8.17 -2.67
N TYR A 95 -1.67 -7.71 -3.83
CA TYR A 95 -2.44 -6.87 -4.76
C TYR A 95 -2.80 -7.59 -6.06
N LYS A 96 -3.95 -7.28 -6.65
CA LYS A 96 -4.34 -7.87 -7.95
C LYS A 96 -3.70 -7.15 -9.13
N ASN A 97 -3.44 -5.87 -8.94
CA ASN A 97 -2.91 -4.95 -9.94
C ASN A 97 -1.69 -4.25 -9.36
N TYR A 98 -0.71 -3.99 -10.22
CA TYR A 98 0.53 -3.31 -9.89
C TYR A 98 0.79 -2.25 -10.95
N LEU A 99 1.46 -1.19 -10.54
CA LEU A 99 2.14 -0.25 -11.41
C LEU A 99 3.63 -0.58 -11.37
N GLN A 100 4.21 -0.85 -12.53
CA GLN A 100 5.64 -1.10 -12.70
C GLN A 100 6.27 0.15 -13.30
N LEU A 101 7.34 0.64 -12.67
CA LEU A 101 8.14 1.75 -13.14
C LEU A 101 9.51 1.22 -13.52
N ASP A 102 9.72 0.97 -14.81
CA ASP A 102 11.02 0.55 -15.35
C ASP A 102 11.83 1.77 -15.75
N MET A 103 13.09 1.79 -15.33
CA MET A 103 14.07 2.80 -15.68
C MET A 103 15.26 2.13 -16.33
N VAL A 104 15.76 2.76 -17.38
CA VAL A 104 16.93 2.31 -18.12
C VAL A 104 17.86 3.48 -18.34
N ALA A 105 19.15 3.19 -18.46
CA ALA A 105 20.17 4.15 -18.83
C ALA A 105 21.26 3.47 -19.66
N SER A 106 22.10 4.26 -20.31
CA SER A 106 23.22 3.77 -21.12
C SER A 106 24.35 3.19 -20.27
N ASP A 107 24.58 3.74 -19.08
CA ASP A 107 25.61 3.30 -18.13
C ASP A 107 25.09 3.28 -16.68
N ALA A 108 25.87 2.64 -15.80
CA ALA A 108 25.45 2.38 -14.43
C ALA A 108 25.46 3.64 -13.55
N ASP A 109 26.35 4.60 -13.81
CA ASP A 109 26.42 5.85 -13.06
C ASP A 109 25.23 6.75 -13.40
N ASP A 110 24.90 6.81 -14.68
CA ASP A 110 23.70 7.47 -15.19
C ASP A 110 22.43 6.81 -14.63
N LEU A 111 22.36 5.47 -14.57
CA LEU A 111 21.23 4.78 -13.94
C LEU A 111 21.12 5.14 -12.46
N LEU A 112 22.23 5.25 -11.73
CA LEU A 112 22.23 5.57 -10.30
C LEU A 112 21.62 6.96 -10.03
N GLY A 113 22.06 7.97 -10.78
CA GLY A 113 21.47 9.32 -10.69
C GLY A 113 20.01 9.35 -11.12
N TRP A 114 19.70 8.63 -12.21
CA TRP A 114 18.36 8.55 -12.77
C TRP A 114 17.36 7.87 -11.83
N LYS A 115 17.71 6.69 -11.28
CA LYS A 115 16.84 5.97 -10.36
C LYS A 115 16.59 6.76 -9.08
N GLY A 116 17.61 7.45 -8.54
CA GLY A 116 17.45 8.29 -7.35
C GLY A 116 16.51 9.48 -7.59
N TRP A 117 16.58 10.09 -8.78
CA TRP A 117 15.65 11.16 -9.18
C TRP A 117 14.20 10.68 -9.22
N VAL A 118 13.95 9.52 -9.82
CA VAL A 118 12.63 8.92 -9.93
C VAL A 118 12.12 8.44 -8.56
N GLU A 119 12.96 7.76 -7.78
CA GLU A 119 12.67 7.26 -6.43
C GLU A 119 12.17 8.38 -5.52
N SER A 120 12.86 9.53 -5.52
CA SER A 120 12.48 10.71 -4.73
C SER A 120 11.09 11.28 -5.06
N ARG A 121 10.51 10.90 -6.21
CA ARG A 121 9.21 11.37 -6.72
C ARG A 121 8.14 10.30 -6.73
N LEU A 122 8.42 9.04 -6.35
CA LEU A 122 7.39 8.00 -6.23
C LEU A 122 6.25 8.42 -5.30
N ARG A 123 6.55 9.18 -4.25
CA ARG A 123 5.54 9.79 -3.40
C ARG A 123 4.61 10.74 -4.17
N GLN A 124 5.13 11.55 -5.08
CA GLN A 124 4.30 12.45 -5.89
C GLN A 124 3.35 11.65 -6.77
N LEU A 125 3.80 10.54 -7.35
CA LEU A 125 2.92 9.64 -8.09
C LEU A 125 1.79 9.09 -7.22
N THR A 126 2.09 8.64 -5.98
CA THR A 126 1.06 8.22 -5.01
C THR A 126 0.03 9.34 -4.79
N LEU A 127 0.49 10.57 -4.53
CA LEU A 127 -0.40 11.71 -4.26
C LEU A 127 -1.24 12.10 -5.47
N LYS A 128 -0.69 12.06 -6.70
CA LYS A 128 -1.44 12.33 -7.93
C LYS A 128 -2.50 11.26 -8.17
N ILE A 129 -2.19 9.98 -7.94
CA ILE A 129 -3.18 8.89 -8.04
C ILE A 129 -4.30 9.09 -7.01
N GLU A 130 -3.97 9.43 -5.77
CA GLU A 130 -4.98 9.73 -4.74
C GLU A 130 -5.87 10.91 -5.13
N ARG A 131 -5.28 12.00 -5.64
CA ARG A 131 -6.00 13.18 -6.12
C ARG A 131 -6.96 12.84 -7.26
N ASP A 132 -6.46 12.21 -8.32
CA ASP A 132 -7.22 11.99 -9.56
C ASP A 132 -8.27 10.88 -9.42
N THR A 133 -8.15 10.04 -8.40
CA THR A 133 -9.14 9.01 -8.07
C THR A 133 -10.02 9.36 -6.87
N ASN A 134 -9.97 10.61 -6.37
CA ASN A 134 -10.68 11.07 -5.18
C ASN A 134 -10.46 10.14 -3.96
N GLY A 135 -9.25 9.59 -3.81
CA GLY A 135 -8.87 8.66 -2.75
C GLY A 135 -9.55 7.29 -2.82
N MET A 136 -10.18 6.94 -3.95
CA MET A 136 -10.85 5.65 -4.13
C MET A 136 -9.87 4.53 -4.55
N LEU A 137 -8.76 4.88 -5.19
CA LEU A 137 -7.67 3.95 -5.51
C LEU A 137 -6.54 4.16 -4.51
N GLN A 138 -6.27 3.15 -3.70
CA GLN A 138 -5.12 3.08 -2.82
C GLN A 138 -3.90 2.62 -3.62
N CYS A 139 -2.77 3.27 -3.36
CA CYS A 139 -1.49 2.99 -3.98
C CYS A 139 -0.43 2.71 -2.91
N HIS A 140 0.11 1.49 -2.89
CA HIS A 140 1.14 1.07 -1.95
C HIS A 140 2.49 0.99 -2.66
N PRO A 141 3.36 2.02 -2.56
CA PRO A 141 4.71 1.93 -3.09
C PRO A 141 5.52 0.87 -2.34
N TYR A 142 6.18 -0.02 -3.07
CA TYR A 142 7.13 -0.96 -2.50
C TYR A 142 8.51 -0.29 -2.38
N PRO A 143 9.20 -0.37 -1.23
CA PRO A 143 10.44 0.37 -1.01
C PRO A 143 11.64 -0.22 -1.75
N ASN A 144 11.61 -1.49 -2.14
CA ASN A 144 12.78 -2.15 -2.71
C ASN A 144 12.80 -2.02 -4.24
N GLU A 145 14.00 -1.79 -4.78
CA GLU A 145 14.27 -1.85 -6.21
C GLU A 145 14.50 -3.28 -6.69
N TYR A 146 14.20 -3.49 -7.97
CA TYR A 146 14.45 -4.74 -8.68
C TYR A 146 15.24 -4.47 -9.95
N ALA A 147 16.08 -5.41 -10.35
CA ALA A 147 16.79 -5.35 -11.61
C ALA A 147 16.52 -6.61 -12.44
N ASP A 148 16.35 -6.45 -13.74
CA ASP A 148 16.26 -7.56 -14.67
C ASP A 148 17.67 -7.84 -15.20
N THR A 149 18.31 -8.85 -14.63
CA THR A 149 19.68 -9.24 -14.99
C THR A 149 19.78 -9.87 -16.38
N SER A 150 18.65 -10.18 -17.03
CA SER A 150 18.64 -10.65 -18.42
C SER A 150 18.88 -9.53 -19.44
N LYS A 151 18.69 -8.27 -19.03
CA LYS A 151 18.90 -7.10 -19.89
C LYS A 151 20.39 -6.77 -19.99
N GLN A 152 20.83 -6.45 -21.21
CA GLN A 152 22.23 -6.10 -21.48
C GLN A 152 22.60 -4.65 -21.11
N PHE A 153 21.60 -3.85 -20.74
CA PHE A 153 21.75 -2.47 -20.31
C PHE A 153 21.35 -2.31 -18.84
N PRO A 154 21.93 -1.32 -18.12
CA PRO A 154 21.54 -0.97 -16.77
C PRO A 154 20.02 -0.77 -16.65
N HIS A 155 19.41 -1.52 -15.74
CA HIS A 155 17.97 -1.52 -15.53
C HIS A 155 17.61 -1.50 -14.04
N CYS A 156 16.62 -0.69 -13.68
CA CYS A 156 16.01 -0.68 -12.36
C CYS A 156 14.49 -0.64 -12.50
N ALA A 157 13.77 -1.29 -11.61
CA ALA A 157 12.31 -1.32 -11.56
C ALA A 157 11.79 -1.09 -10.14
N PHE A 158 10.80 -0.22 -10.02
CA PHE A 158 9.98 -0.07 -8.81
C PHE A 158 8.56 -0.57 -9.05
N PHE A 159 7.90 -0.98 -7.97
CA PHE A 159 6.53 -1.49 -8.03
C PHE A 159 5.64 -0.77 -7.03
N MET A 160 4.39 -0.54 -7.43
CA MET A 160 3.34 -0.01 -6.56
C MET A 160 2.11 -0.90 -6.63
N GLY A 161 1.62 -1.36 -5.49
CA GLY A 161 0.41 -2.17 -5.38
C GLY A 161 -0.84 -1.30 -5.49
N LEU A 162 -1.81 -1.73 -6.30
CA LEU A 162 -3.04 -0.97 -6.53
C LEU A 162 -4.25 -1.75 -5.99
N GLN A 163 -5.04 -1.09 -5.14
CA GLN A 163 -6.25 -1.65 -4.54
C GLN A 163 -7.35 -0.61 -4.42
N ARG A 164 -8.60 -1.03 -4.59
CA ARG A 164 -9.75 -0.17 -4.31
C ARG A 164 -9.92 -0.05 -2.80
N LYS A 165 -10.12 1.17 -2.30
CA LYS A 165 -10.43 1.39 -0.89
C LYS A 165 -11.69 0.61 -0.48
N GLU A 166 -11.63 -0.10 0.64
CA GLU A 166 -12.75 -0.87 1.17
C GLU A 166 -13.93 0.05 1.54
N GLY A 167 -15.17 -0.43 1.32
CA GLY A 167 -16.40 0.32 1.61
C GLY A 167 -16.91 1.23 0.47
N VAL A 168 -16.17 1.34 -0.64
CA VAL A 168 -16.66 2.02 -1.84
C VAL A 168 -17.46 1.01 -2.69
N ASN A 169 -18.79 1.16 -2.72
CA ASN A 169 -19.71 0.44 -3.62
C ASN A 169 -19.50 0.91 -5.08
N GLY A 170 -18.30 0.74 -5.61
CA GLY A 170 -18.10 0.82 -7.05
C GLY A 170 -18.86 -0.32 -7.70
N GLN A 171 -19.52 -0.05 -8.83
CA GLN A 171 -20.05 -1.12 -9.68
C GLN A 171 -18.91 -2.11 -9.96
N LYS A 172 -19.13 -3.41 -9.70
CA LYS A 172 -18.15 -4.47 -10.01
C LYS A 172 -17.70 -4.29 -11.47
N GLY A 173 -16.44 -3.87 -11.67
CA GLY A 173 -15.88 -3.66 -13.01
C GLY A 173 -15.58 -2.20 -13.38
N GLN A 174 -15.86 -1.21 -12.53
CA GLN A 174 -15.34 0.15 -12.76
C GLN A 174 -13.81 0.06 -12.89
N GLN A 175 -13.24 0.73 -13.89
CA GLN A 175 -11.79 0.84 -14.06
C GLN A 175 -11.40 2.27 -13.67
N PHE A 176 -10.25 2.43 -13.02
CA PHE A 176 -9.67 3.75 -12.84
C PHE A 176 -8.77 4.02 -14.02
N ASP A 177 -9.06 5.08 -14.76
CA ASP A 177 -8.17 5.56 -15.79
C ASP A 177 -7.14 6.50 -15.17
N ILE A 178 -5.93 5.98 -14.93
CA ILE A 178 -4.80 6.74 -14.39
C ILE A 178 -3.80 7.15 -15.46
N ARG A 179 -4.14 7.01 -16.76
CA ARG A 179 -3.21 7.33 -17.86
C ARG A 179 -2.79 8.79 -17.86
N GLY A 180 -3.73 9.70 -17.59
CA GLY A 180 -3.44 11.14 -17.47
C GLY A 180 -2.50 11.44 -16.31
N THR A 181 -2.75 10.83 -15.15
CA THR A 181 -1.90 10.92 -13.95
C THR A 181 -0.47 10.44 -14.22
N VAL A 182 -0.35 9.30 -14.90
CA VAL A 182 0.94 8.71 -15.26
C VAL A 182 1.69 9.61 -16.25
N GLU A 183 1.00 10.17 -17.25
CA GLU A 183 1.63 11.08 -18.20
C GLU A 183 2.08 12.38 -17.53
N GLU A 184 1.26 12.96 -16.64
CA GLU A 184 1.65 14.13 -15.84
C GLU A 184 2.90 13.84 -14.99
N PHE A 185 2.99 12.65 -14.40
CA PHE A 185 4.18 12.22 -13.67
C PHE A 185 5.40 12.08 -14.59
N ARG A 186 5.25 11.47 -15.77
CA ARG A 186 6.35 11.33 -16.74
C ARG A 186 6.89 12.69 -17.19
N GLN A 187 6.01 13.66 -17.46
CA GLN A 187 6.41 15.02 -17.83
C GLN A 187 7.20 15.70 -16.69
N GLU A 188 6.81 15.50 -15.44
CA GLU A 188 7.57 16.00 -14.28
C GLU A 188 8.95 15.35 -14.18
N ILE A 189 9.04 14.04 -14.42
CA ILE A 189 10.30 13.29 -14.42
C ILE A 189 11.25 13.75 -15.52
N HIS A 190 10.73 14.12 -16.69
CA HIS A 190 11.53 14.69 -17.80
C HIS A 190 12.19 16.04 -17.46
N GLY A 191 11.80 16.71 -16.37
CA GLY A 191 12.48 17.90 -15.86
C GLY A 191 13.84 17.64 -15.21
N TYR A 192 14.40 16.43 -15.35
CA TYR A 192 15.70 16.09 -14.78
C TYR A 192 16.84 16.84 -15.47
N VAL A 193 17.53 17.68 -14.71
CA VAL A 193 18.58 18.59 -15.23
C VAL A 193 19.78 17.84 -15.82
N PHE A 194 20.05 16.63 -15.33
CA PHE A 194 21.17 15.78 -15.78
C PHE A 194 20.73 14.70 -16.77
N TRP A 195 19.57 14.86 -17.40
CA TRP A 195 19.09 13.91 -18.39
C TRP A 195 20.07 13.75 -19.56
N LYS A 196 20.26 12.51 -19.99
CA LYS A 196 21.12 12.15 -21.12
C LYS A 196 20.39 11.18 -22.06
N PRO A 197 20.77 11.14 -23.36
CA PRO A 197 20.26 10.15 -24.29
C PRO A 197 20.45 8.72 -23.77
N GLY A 198 19.35 7.94 -23.76
CA GLY A 198 19.30 6.58 -23.23
C GLY A 198 18.72 6.47 -21.82
N MET A 199 18.54 7.60 -21.08
CA MET A 199 17.74 7.63 -19.86
C MET A 199 16.26 7.62 -20.21
N GLU A 200 15.58 6.52 -19.94
CA GLU A 200 14.14 6.39 -20.19
C GLU A 200 13.41 5.84 -18.96
N ILE A 201 12.13 6.18 -18.88
CA ILE A 201 11.20 5.66 -17.87
C ILE A 201 9.92 5.16 -18.54
N PHE A 202 9.53 3.95 -18.18
CA PHE A 202 8.30 3.30 -18.59
C PHE A 202 7.44 3.02 -17.37
N VAL A 203 6.23 3.56 -17.39
CA VAL A 203 5.25 3.31 -16.34
C VAL A 203 4.14 2.46 -16.95
N SER A 204 4.03 1.20 -16.50
CA SER A 204 3.12 0.22 -17.08
C SER A 204 2.24 -0.44 -16.02
N HIS A 205 1.01 -0.78 -16.41
CA HIS A 205 0.11 -1.57 -15.57
C HIS A 205 0.38 -3.06 -15.77
N ALA A 206 0.57 -3.78 -14.67
CA ALA A 206 0.70 -5.23 -14.67
C ALA A 206 -0.35 -5.86 -13.75
N ARG A 207 -1.02 -6.92 -14.22
CA ARG A 207 -1.80 -7.79 -13.32
C ARG A 207 -0.83 -8.71 -12.58
N ARG A 208 -1.21 -9.18 -11.38
CA ARG A 208 -0.41 -10.14 -10.61
C ARG A 208 0.13 -11.32 -11.43
N LYS A 209 -0.71 -11.87 -12.31
CA LYS A 209 -0.35 -13.02 -13.17
C LYS A 209 0.73 -12.69 -14.21
N GLN A 210 0.86 -11.42 -14.58
CA GLN A 210 1.75 -10.89 -15.60
C GLN A 210 3.01 -10.26 -15.00
N LEU A 211 3.20 -10.33 -13.68
CA LEU A 211 4.40 -9.81 -13.04
C LEU A 211 5.65 -10.53 -13.58
N PRO A 212 6.74 -9.79 -13.83
CA PRO A 212 7.99 -10.37 -14.31
C PRO A 212 8.55 -11.44 -13.38
N ALA A 213 9.30 -12.40 -13.92
CA ALA A 213 9.88 -13.48 -13.10
C ALA A 213 10.95 -12.97 -12.12
N PHE A 214 11.68 -11.90 -12.48
CA PHE A 214 12.77 -11.34 -11.65
C PHE A 214 12.29 -10.79 -10.30
N VAL A 215 10.98 -10.56 -10.11
CA VAL A 215 10.45 -10.13 -8.80
C VAL A 215 10.35 -11.29 -7.80
N TYR A 216 10.52 -12.54 -8.26
CA TYR A 216 10.50 -13.76 -7.47
C TYR A 216 11.87 -14.46 -7.55
N PRO A 217 12.90 -13.97 -6.82
CA PRO A 217 14.27 -14.52 -6.90
C PRO A 217 14.36 -16.02 -6.57
N ASP A 218 13.52 -16.52 -5.68
CA ASP A 218 13.48 -17.95 -5.31
C ASP A 218 12.53 -18.79 -6.19
N GLY A 219 11.94 -18.22 -7.24
CA GLY A 219 11.04 -18.93 -8.17
C GLY A 219 9.64 -19.28 -7.62
N TYR A 220 9.36 -18.97 -6.35
CA TYR A 220 8.06 -19.25 -5.74
C TYR A 220 7.03 -18.17 -6.07
N LYS A 221 6.19 -18.44 -7.07
CA LYS A 221 4.79 -17.98 -7.02
C LYS A 221 4.08 -18.98 -6.10
N LEU A 222 3.56 -18.61 -4.93
CA LEU A 222 2.79 -19.59 -4.16
C LEU A 222 1.69 -20.17 -5.08
N PRO A 223 1.54 -21.51 -5.14
CA PRO A 223 0.38 -22.11 -5.77
C PRO A 223 -0.85 -21.47 -5.13
N GLN A 224 -1.78 -20.99 -5.95
CA GLN A 224 -3.04 -20.47 -5.46
C GLN A 224 -3.61 -21.52 -4.49
N SER A 225 -3.72 -21.18 -3.21
CA SER A 225 -4.52 -21.96 -2.28
C SER A 225 -5.92 -21.99 -2.89
N SER A 226 -6.25 -23.12 -3.52
CA SER A 226 -7.61 -23.50 -3.80
C SER A 226 -8.28 -23.49 -2.43
N ARG A 227 -9.11 -22.47 -2.18
CA ARG A 227 -10.04 -22.48 -1.05
C ARG A 227 -10.60 -23.89 -0.95
N PRO A 228 -10.59 -24.55 0.23
CA PRO A 228 -11.34 -25.78 0.37
C PRO A 228 -12.78 -25.45 0.01
N LEU A 229 -13.29 -26.17 -0.99
CA LEU A 229 -14.70 -26.19 -1.30
C LEU A 229 -15.40 -26.70 -0.04
N SER A 230 -15.88 -25.80 0.81
CA SER A 230 -16.77 -26.15 1.91
C SER A 230 -18.08 -26.63 1.28
N GLN A 231 -18.14 -27.95 1.13
CA GLN A 231 -19.31 -28.84 1.04
C GLN A 231 -20.64 -28.16 0.76
N GLN A 232 -21.13 -28.33 -0.48
CA GLN A 232 -22.57 -28.44 -0.72
C GLN A 232 -23.06 -29.80 -0.23
N GLY A 233 -24.22 -29.81 0.42
CA GLY A 233 -25.18 -30.90 0.26
C GLY A 233 -25.49 -31.74 1.50
N GLY A 234 -26.25 -31.18 2.43
CA GLY A 234 -27.12 -31.96 3.32
C GLY A 234 -28.57 -31.63 3.01
N ARG A 235 -29.19 -32.40 2.09
CA ARG A 235 -30.65 -32.44 1.91
C ARG A 235 -31.26 -33.10 3.16
N THR A 236 -32.09 -32.38 3.90
CA THR A 236 -33.13 -32.99 4.72
C THR A 236 -34.49 -32.55 4.18
N SER A 237 -35.16 -33.53 3.60
CA SER A 237 -36.57 -33.51 3.23
C SER A 237 -37.34 -33.95 4.47
N GLU A 238 -38.09 -33.06 5.11
CA GLU A 238 -39.07 -33.45 6.11
C GLU A 238 -40.48 -33.09 5.65
N TYR A 239 -41.24 -34.18 5.56
CA TYR A 239 -42.64 -34.32 5.24
C TYR A 239 -43.54 -33.39 6.04
N VAL A 240 -44.46 -32.73 5.33
CA VAL A 240 -45.69 -32.19 5.89
C VAL A 240 -46.64 -33.37 6.17
N THR A 241 -46.87 -33.67 7.44
CA THR A 241 -48.00 -34.50 7.88
C THR A 241 -48.95 -33.64 8.68
N GLN A 242 -49.99 -33.13 8.02
CA GLN A 242 -51.20 -32.66 8.68
C GLN A 242 -52.00 -33.90 9.11
N SER A 243 -52.05 -34.18 10.40
CA SER A 243 -53.04 -35.09 10.99
C SER A 243 -54.00 -34.29 11.85
N GLN A 244 -55.26 -34.28 11.40
CA GLN A 244 -56.43 -33.77 12.09
C GLN A 244 -56.60 -34.47 13.45
N SER A 245 -56.80 -33.69 14.51
CA SER A 245 -57.33 -34.17 15.78
C SER A 245 -58.74 -33.58 15.96
N GLY A 246 -59.75 -34.41 15.82
CA GLY A 246 -61.12 -34.10 16.16
C GLY A 246 -61.81 -35.37 16.65
N SER A 247 -62.01 -35.46 17.96
CA SER A 247 -62.97 -36.36 18.58
C SER A 247 -63.56 -35.68 19.83
N ALA A 248 -64.82 -35.28 19.72
CA ALA A 248 -65.80 -35.24 20.81
C ALA A 248 -66.01 -36.69 21.33
N GLU A 249 -66.47 -37.02 22.54
CA GLU A 249 -67.56 -36.45 23.33
C GLU A 249 -67.65 -37.16 24.72
N THR A 250 -68.39 -36.55 25.66
CA THR A 250 -69.11 -37.14 26.83
C THR A 250 -68.36 -37.84 27.97
N ASN A 251 -68.24 -37.19 29.14
CA ASN A 251 -69.19 -37.23 30.27
C ASN A 251 -68.77 -36.23 31.36
#